data_AF-A0A8J4C5G7-F1
#
_entry.id   AF-A0A8J4C5G7-F1
#
_cell.length_a   1.000
_cell.length_b   1.000
_cell.length_c   1.000
_cell.angle_alpha   90.00
_cell.angle_beta   90.00
_cell.angle_gamma   90.00
#
_symmetry.space_group_name_H-M   'P 1'
#
loop_
_entity.id
_entity.type
_entity.pdbx_description
1 polymer ?
#
loop_
_entity_poly.entity_id
_entity_poly.type
_entity_poly.pdbx_seq_one_letter_code
_entity_poly.pdbx_strand_id
1 'polypeptide(L)'
;MYSQATAADWPQVPWKHYQFPEFLWPEEIQPVEEYPSGAQVLAYIRAFAAHFGLLRCVRLNCKLLRLRWCDETREWETLYCDSVKQRFFKAKFDYTVICTGLYSNPNIPYYKGVESFAGLQIHAKEFTEMSLARGRRVVIIGSGKTAMDCASGLLVSRCAASVTLLYRSAHWPVPRSVLGIPVRRLLFSRAVASMLPPYYTASCVDRAVHAIVRPLKRLFWRGLECAINKKLHMGNGKLEAPPVGLPGDLFYGGQILDDSGAEMMHCEQLTAIKGEINKFVRNGVILLVSKLFAFLPAGKAGQRGINKRHGRSQQPLKDA
;
A
#
# COMPACT_ATOMS: atom_id res chain seq x y z
N MET A 1 -12.81 6.07 -25.03
CA MET A 1 -12.53 7.16 -24.07
C MET A 1 -11.98 6.49 -22.82
N TYR A 2 -10.67 6.21 -22.82
CA TYR A 2 -10.01 5.47 -21.74
C TYR A 2 -9.80 6.40 -20.54
N SER A 3 -10.44 6.06 -19.42
CA SER A 3 -10.21 6.69 -18.12
C SER A 3 -8.71 6.76 -17.86
N GLN A 4 -8.21 7.94 -17.49
CA GLN A 4 -6.82 8.14 -17.11
C GLN A 4 -6.50 7.20 -15.94
N ALA A 5 -5.73 6.15 -16.22
CA ALA A 5 -5.35 5.16 -15.23
C ALA A 5 -4.61 5.85 -14.08
N THR A 6 -5.08 5.60 -12.86
CA THR A 6 -4.42 6.08 -11.64
C THR A 6 -3.25 5.16 -11.32
N ALA A 7 -2.16 5.67 -10.73
CA ALA A 7 -0.98 4.87 -10.36
C ALA A 7 -1.28 3.58 -9.55
N ALA A 8 -2.48 3.44 -9.00
CA ALA A 8 -2.99 2.25 -8.32
C ALA A 8 -3.50 1.13 -9.26
N ASP A 9 -3.55 1.35 -10.59
CA ASP A 9 -4.15 0.40 -11.55
C ASP A 9 -3.20 -0.70 -12.05
N TRP A 10 -1.91 -0.63 -11.67
CA TRP A 10 -0.88 -1.57 -12.10
C TRP A 10 -0.49 -2.52 -10.96
N PRO A 11 -0.91 -3.79 -11.01
CA PRO A 11 -0.45 -4.83 -10.10
C PRO A 11 1.08 -5.03 -10.19
N GLN A 12 1.67 -5.45 -9.08
CA GLN A 12 3.12 -5.67 -8.93
C GLN A 12 3.62 -6.99 -9.54
N VAL A 13 2.73 -7.75 -10.16
CA VAL A 13 3.00 -9.11 -10.60
C VAL A 13 2.96 -9.14 -12.14
N PRO A 14 4.02 -9.64 -12.81
CA PRO A 14 3.98 -9.81 -14.25
C PRO A 14 2.82 -10.71 -14.67
N TRP A 15 2.19 -10.42 -15.81
CA TRP A 15 0.99 -11.13 -16.26
C TRP A 15 1.16 -12.65 -16.33
N LYS A 16 2.37 -13.11 -16.68
CA LYS A 16 2.68 -14.54 -16.76
C LYS A 16 2.47 -15.29 -15.44
N HIS A 17 2.56 -14.60 -14.31
CA HIS A 17 2.39 -15.19 -12.97
C HIS A 17 0.96 -15.06 -12.43
N TYR A 18 0.07 -14.35 -13.14
CA TYR A 18 -1.36 -14.37 -12.85
C TYR A 18 -2.05 -15.59 -13.47
N GLN A 19 -1.36 -16.33 -14.33
CA GLN A 19 -1.93 -17.45 -15.05
C GLN A 19 -2.19 -18.64 -14.12
N PHE A 20 -3.36 -19.24 -14.26
CA PHE A 20 -3.64 -20.58 -13.76
C PHE A 20 -2.82 -21.59 -14.58
N PRO A 21 -2.20 -22.60 -13.94
CA PRO A 21 -1.39 -23.60 -14.65
C PRO A 21 -2.14 -24.33 -15.77
N GLU A 22 -3.45 -24.54 -15.59
CA GLU A 22 -4.31 -25.25 -16.55
C GLU A 22 -4.94 -24.34 -17.61
N PHE A 23 -4.73 -23.02 -17.52
CA PHE A 23 -5.29 -22.07 -18.47
C PHE A 23 -4.35 -20.87 -18.62
N LEU A 24 -3.50 -20.94 -19.64
CA LEU A 24 -2.61 -19.84 -19.99
C LEU A 24 -3.42 -18.64 -20.50
N TRP A 25 -2.82 -17.46 -20.42
CA TRP A 25 -3.39 -16.22 -20.88
C TRP A 25 -3.58 -16.28 -22.41
N PRO A 26 -4.82 -16.17 -22.92
CA PRO A 26 -5.07 -16.31 -24.37
C PRO A 26 -4.33 -15.24 -25.17
N GLU A 27 -3.73 -15.63 -26.29
CA GLU A 27 -2.84 -14.79 -27.10
C GLU A 27 -3.50 -13.47 -27.52
N GLU A 28 -4.79 -13.49 -27.82
CA GLU A 28 -5.56 -12.34 -28.31
C GLU A 28 -5.74 -11.24 -27.26
N ILE A 29 -5.65 -11.60 -25.98
CA ILE A 29 -5.82 -10.68 -24.86
C ILE A 29 -4.56 -10.56 -23.99
N GLN A 30 -3.42 -11.08 -24.46
CA GLN A 30 -2.16 -10.96 -23.75
C GLN A 30 -1.76 -9.49 -23.60
N PRO A 31 -1.31 -9.06 -22.41
CA PRO A 31 -0.78 -7.73 -22.21
C PRO A 31 0.52 -7.53 -23.00
N VAL A 32 0.63 -6.38 -23.68
CA VAL A 32 1.88 -5.96 -24.33
C VAL A 32 2.97 -5.67 -23.29
N GLU A 33 2.58 -4.96 -22.23
CA GLU A 33 3.45 -4.64 -21.10
C GLU A 33 3.60 -5.84 -20.16
N GLU A 34 4.76 -5.95 -19.49
CA GLU A 34 5.03 -7.04 -18.54
C GLU A 34 4.01 -7.05 -17.38
N TYR A 35 3.56 -5.88 -16.94
CA TYR A 35 2.62 -5.69 -15.83
C TYR A 35 1.23 -5.32 -16.36
N PRO A 36 0.20 -6.18 -16.20
CA PRO A 36 -1.12 -5.96 -16.76
C PRO A 36 -1.88 -4.90 -15.97
N SER A 37 -2.76 -4.12 -16.58
CA SER A 37 -3.75 -3.33 -15.83
C SER A 37 -4.77 -4.22 -15.10
N GLY A 38 -5.45 -3.68 -14.09
CA GLY A 38 -6.59 -4.35 -13.44
C GLY A 38 -7.67 -4.81 -14.42
N ALA A 39 -7.93 -4.04 -15.49
CA ALA A 39 -8.87 -4.40 -16.54
C ALA A 39 -8.42 -5.63 -17.35
N GLN A 40 -7.13 -5.73 -17.66
CA GLN A 40 -6.55 -6.90 -18.33
C GLN A 40 -6.62 -8.15 -17.46
N VAL A 41 -6.30 -8.03 -16.16
CA VAL A 41 -6.47 -9.14 -15.21
C VAL A 41 -7.93 -9.59 -15.13
N LEU A 42 -8.89 -8.66 -15.08
CA LEU A 42 -10.31 -8.98 -15.11
C LEU A 42 -10.73 -9.68 -16.41
N ALA A 43 -10.22 -9.24 -17.56
CA ALA A 43 -10.48 -9.88 -18.86
C ALA A 43 -9.98 -11.33 -18.87
N TYR A 44 -8.78 -11.58 -18.35
CA TYR A 44 -8.25 -12.93 -18.18
C TYR A 44 -9.11 -13.82 -17.27
N ILE A 45 -9.52 -13.31 -16.10
CA ILE A 45 -10.40 -14.04 -15.17
C ILE A 45 -11.75 -14.38 -15.83
N ARG A 46 -12.30 -13.46 -16.65
CA ARG A 46 -13.52 -13.72 -17.42
C ARG A 46 -13.32 -14.79 -18.48
N ALA A 47 -12.20 -14.76 -19.20
CA ALA A 47 -11.85 -15.79 -20.18
C ALA A 47 -11.73 -17.16 -19.52
N PHE A 48 -11.07 -17.25 -18.36
CA PHE A 48 -11.01 -18.47 -17.55
C PHE A 48 -12.41 -18.97 -17.15
N ALA A 49 -13.25 -18.09 -16.61
CA ALA A 49 -14.60 -18.46 -16.20
C ALA A 49 -15.49 -18.93 -17.37
N ALA A 50 -15.31 -18.35 -18.55
CA ALA A 50 -16.00 -18.76 -19.76
C ALA A 50 -15.50 -20.12 -20.27
N HIS A 51 -14.18 -20.32 -20.34
CA HIS A 51 -13.56 -21.57 -20.82
C HIS A 51 -14.04 -22.80 -20.03
N PHE A 52 -14.10 -22.70 -18.70
CA PHE A 52 -14.56 -23.78 -17.83
C PHE A 52 -16.08 -23.77 -17.56
N GLY A 53 -16.83 -22.86 -18.19
CA GLY A 53 -18.28 -22.74 -18.02
C GLY A 53 -18.72 -22.45 -16.57
N LEU A 54 -17.89 -21.76 -15.78
CA LEU A 54 -18.12 -21.53 -14.34
C LEU A 54 -19.30 -20.58 -14.07
N LEU A 55 -19.61 -19.70 -15.02
CA LEU A 55 -20.66 -18.69 -14.85
C LEU A 55 -22.04 -19.31 -14.57
N ARG A 56 -22.31 -20.54 -15.04
CA ARG A 56 -23.56 -21.27 -14.74
C ARG A 56 -23.73 -21.61 -13.25
N CYS A 57 -22.63 -21.66 -12.52
CA CYS A 57 -22.60 -21.95 -11.08
C CYS A 57 -22.66 -20.67 -10.22
N VAL A 58 -22.63 -19.49 -10.84
CA VAL A 58 -22.56 -18.20 -10.14
C VAL A 58 -23.92 -17.51 -10.16
N ARG A 59 -24.42 -17.16 -8.96
CA ARG A 59 -25.58 -16.27 -8.81
C ARG A 59 -25.11 -14.88 -8.43
N LEU A 60 -25.00 -14.00 -9.44
CA LEU A 60 -24.70 -12.58 -9.22
C LEU A 60 -25.86 -11.88 -8.50
N ASN A 61 -25.60 -10.70 -7.94
CA ASN A 61 -26.59 -9.91 -7.20
C ASN A 61 -27.17 -10.59 -5.94
N CYS A 62 -26.54 -11.68 -5.49
CA CYS A 62 -26.91 -12.40 -4.27
C CYS A 62 -25.92 -12.09 -3.16
N LYS A 63 -26.33 -11.28 -2.17
CA LYS A 63 -25.51 -10.96 -0.99
C LYS A 63 -25.81 -11.93 0.14
N LEU A 64 -24.79 -12.68 0.57
CA LEU A 64 -24.87 -13.51 1.77
C LEU A 64 -24.93 -12.62 3.03
N LEU A 65 -25.92 -12.85 3.89
CA LEU A 65 -26.15 -12.08 5.12
C LEU A 65 -25.85 -12.87 6.38
N ARG A 66 -26.09 -14.18 6.33
CA ARG A 66 -25.82 -15.09 7.44
C ARG A 66 -25.39 -16.45 6.92
N LEU A 67 -24.40 -17.03 7.57
CA LEU A 67 -23.93 -18.39 7.40
C LEU A 67 -23.87 -19.01 8.80
N ARG A 68 -24.56 -20.13 9.02
CA ARG A 68 -24.62 -20.81 10.32
C ARG A 68 -24.52 -22.31 10.11
N TRP A 69 -23.67 -22.97 10.90
CA TRP A 69 -23.66 -24.42 10.99
C TRP A 69 -24.83 -24.93 11.85
N CYS A 70 -25.53 -25.96 11.39
CA CYS A 70 -26.61 -26.63 12.12
C CYS A 70 -26.15 -28.05 12.50
N ASP A 71 -26.00 -28.32 13.80
CA ASP A 71 -25.50 -29.60 14.29
C ASP A 71 -26.50 -30.75 14.06
N GLU A 72 -27.80 -30.46 14.11
CA GLU A 72 -28.86 -31.46 13.94
C GLU A 72 -28.89 -32.02 12.52
N THR A 73 -28.67 -31.16 11.53
CA THR A 73 -28.67 -31.54 10.10
C THR A 73 -27.27 -31.79 9.56
N ARG A 74 -26.23 -31.38 10.28
CA ARG A 74 -24.82 -31.38 9.86
C ARG A 74 -24.62 -30.66 8.52
N GLU A 75 -25.32 -29.54 8.35
CA GLU A 75 -25.29 -28.71 7.14
C GLU A 75 -25.04 -27.23 7.49
N TRP A 76 -24.53 -26.49 6.52
CA TRP A 76 -24.48 -25.03 6.55
C TRP A 76 -25.79 -24.43 6.08
N GLU A 77 -26.47 -23.69 6.94
CA GLU A 77 -27.64 -22.89 6.59
C GLU A 77 -27.24 -21.46 6.24
N THR A 78 -27.75 -20.98 5.11
CA THR A 78 -27.50 -19.63 4.60
C THR A 78 -28.77 -18.79 4.57
N LEU A 79 -28.60 -17.49 4.77
CA LEU A 79 -29.58 -16.46 4.44
C LEU A 79 -28.91 -15.48 3.49
N TYR A 80 -29.47 -15.31 2.29
CA TYR A 80 -28.97 -14.35 1.32
C TYR A 80 -30.11 -13.51 0.74
N CYS A 81 -29.76 -12.31 0.26
CA CYS A 81 -30.68 -11.39 -0.41
C CYS A 81 -30.33 -11.33 -1.90
N ASP A 82 -31.31 -11.58 -2.76
CA ASP A 82 -31.24 -11.32 -4.20
C ASP A 82 -31.71 -9.89 -4.44
N SER A 83 -30.80 -9.00 -4.84
CA SER A 83 -31.11 -7.59 -5.05
C SER A 83 -31.89 -7.31 -6.34
N VAL A 84 -31.94 -8.25 -7.28
CA VAL A 84 -32.80 -8.11 -8.47
C VAL A 84 -34.25 -8.43 -8.09
N LYS A 85 -34.46 -9.49 -7.31
CA LYS A 85 -35.79 -9.90 -6.85
C LYS A 85 -36.27 -9.14 -5.60
N GLN A 86 -35.38 -8.43 -4.92
CA GLN A 86 -35.62 -7.74 -3.65
C GLN A 86 -36.20 -8.70 -2.59
N ARG A 87 -35.69 -9.93 -2.53
CA ARG A 87 -36.20 -11.00 -1.66
C ARG A 87 -35.10 -11.76 -0.96
N PHE A 88 -35.44 -12.27 0.22
CA PHE A 88 -34.56 -13.13 1.02
C PHE A 88 -34.81 -14.60 0.69
N PHE A 89 -33.73 -15.37 0.64
CA PHE A 89 -33.73 -16.79 0.36
C PHE A 89 -32.91 -17.53 1.40
N LYS A 90 -33.32 -18.77 1.69
CA LYS A 90 -32.57 -19.73 2.49
C LYS A 90 -32.06 -20.84 1.58
N ALA A 91 -30.86 -21.32 1.85
CA ALA A 91 -30.29 -22.51 1.20
C ALA A 91 -29.41 -23.27 2.19
N LYS A 92 -29.27 -24.57 1.97
CA LYS A 92 -28.44 -25.48 2.76
C LYS A 92 -27.33 -26.05 1.89
N PHE A 93 -26.16 -26.27 2.50
CA PHE A 93 -24.98 -26.79 1.82
C PHE A 93 -24.15 -27.69 2.75
N ASP A 94 -23.57 -28.76 2.22
CA ASP A 94 -22.68 -29.65 2.99
C ASP A 94 -21.36 -28.94 3.37
N TYR A 95 -20.85 -28.12 2.44
CA TYR A 95 -19.56 -27.44 2.55
C TYR A 95 -19.68 -25.96 2.17
N THR A 96 -18.83 -25.13 2.79
CA THR A 96 -18.71 -23.72 2.45
C THR A 96 -17.24 -23.35 2.24
N VAL A 97 -16.96 -22.63 1.16
CA VAL A 97 -15.64 -22.03 0.88
C VAL A 97 -15.80 -20.51 0.90
N ILE A 98 -15.03 -19.82 1.76
CA ILE A 98 -15.13 -18.37 1.93
C ILE A 98 -14.15 -17.66 0.99
N CYS A 99 -14.69 -16.96 -0.01
CA CYS A 99 -13.94 -16.24 -1.04
C CYS A 99 -14.28 -14.74 -1.10
N THR A 100 -14.54 -14.10 0.05
CA THR A 100 -15.04 -12.70 0.11
C THR A 100 -13.99 -11.61 -0.11
N GLY A 101 -12.71 -11.98 -0.19
CA GLY A 101 -11.59 -11.06 -0.23
C GLY A 101 -11.29 -10.40 1.14
N LEU A 102 -10.10 -9.81 1.27
CA LEU A 102 -9.61 -9.22 2.52
C LEU A 102 -9.59 -7.68 2.52
N TYR A 103 -9.60 -7.04 1.35
CA TYR A 103 -9.29 -5.61 1.21
C TYR A 103 -10.53 -4.73 0.96
N SER A 104 -11.74 -5.25 1.20
CA SER A 104 -12.99 -4.55 0.89
C SER A 104 -13.40 -3.52 1.95
N ASN A 105 -13.08 -3.75 3.23
CA ASN A 105 -13.49 -2.86 4.31
C ASN A 105 -12.33 -1.91 4.68
N PRO A 106 -12.49 -0.58 4.53
CA PRO A 106 -11.43 0.36 4.87
C PRO A 106 -11.21 0.39 6.39
N ASN A 107 -9.94 0.45 6.81
CA ASN A 107 -9.59 0.67 8.21
C ASN A 107 -9.25 2.16 8.39
N ILE A 108 -10.19 2.93 8.92
CA ILE A 108 -10.04 4.36 9.18
C ILE A 108 -9.94 4.55 10.70
N PRO A 109 -8.74 4.75 11.26
CA PRO A 109 -8.59 5.01 12.68
C PRO A 109 -9.21 6.36 13.05
N TYR A 110 -9.79 6.43 14.24
CA TYR A 110 -10.28 7.68 14.79
C TYR A 110 -9.11 8.56 15.25
N TYR A 111 -9.22 9.86 14.96
CA TYR A 111 -8.29 10.88 15.44
C TYR A 111 -9.05 12.02 16.09
N LYS A 112 -8.48 12.59 17.15
CA LYS A 112 -9.11 13.72 17.87
C LYS A 112 -9.29 14.92 16.93
N GLY A 113 -10.48 15.51 16.93
CA GLY A 113 -10.78 16.73 16.18
C GLY A 113 -11.01 16.53 14.69
N VAL A 114 -11.15 15.28 14.24
CA VAL A 114 -11.36 14.91 12.83
C VAL A 114 -12.59 15.60 12.23
N GLU A 115 -13.61 15.84 13.04
CA GLU A 115 -14.87 16.50 12.66
C GLU A 115 -14.67 17.98 12.34
N SER A 116 -13.61 18.59 12.91
CA SER A 116 -13.33 20.02 12.71
C SER A 116 -12.60 20.31 11.40
N PHE A 117 -11.98 19.29 10.78
CA PHE A 117 -11.12 19.47 9.61
C PHE A 117 -11.96 19.84 8.38
N ALA A 118 -11.69 21.01 7.80
CA ALA A 118 -12.42 21.54 6.66
C ALA A 118 -11.93 20.99 5.31
N GLY A 119 -10.82 20.24 5.28
CA GLY A 119 -10.28 19.64 4.07
C GLY A 119 -10.95 18.31 3.72
N LEU A 120 -10.70 17.82 2.51
CA LEU A 120 -11.18 16.51 2.06
C LEU A 120 -10.43 15.39 2.80
N GLN A 121 -11.18 14.45 3.35
CA GLN A 121 -10.66 13.25 4.00
C GLN A 121 -11.25 12.05 3.28
N ILE A 122 -10.40 11.21 2.70
CA ILE A 122 -10.80 10.02 1.96
C ILE A 122 -9.83 8.89 2.27
N HIS A 123 -10.34 7.68 2.38
CA HIS A 123 -9.50 6.49 2.42
C HIS A 123 -8.97 6.19 1.01
N ALA A 124 -7.79 5.59 0.87
CA ALA A 124 -7.19 5.31 -0.44
C ALA A 124 -8.08 4.46 -1.36
N LYS A 125 -8.96 3.63 -0.79
CA LYS A 125 -10.01 2.89 -1.52
C LYS A 125 -10.92 3.80 -2.37
N GLU A 126 -11.19 5.00 -1.90
CA GLU A 126 -12.07 5.99 -2.55
C GLU A 126 -11.28 7.01 -3.39
N PHE A 127 -9.94 6.95 -3.34
CA PHE A 127 -9.08 7.79 -4.16
C PHE A 127 -8.91 7.15 -5.56
N THR A 128 -9.90 7.36 -6.42
CA THR A 128 -9.96 6.79 -7.77
C THR A 128 -9.61 7.80 -8.86
N GLU A 129 -9.41 9.07 -8.53
CA GLU A 129 -9.10 10.12 -9.51
C GLU A 129 -8.05 11.10 -8.99
N MET A 130 -7.04 11.36 -9.80
CA MET A 130 -5.99 12.35 -9.50
C MET A 130 -6.54 13.79 -9.43
N SER A 131 -7.68 14.05 -10.07
CA SER A 131 -8.39 15.34 -10.06
C SER A 131 -8.68 15.84 -8.64
N LEU A 132 -8.94 14.92 -7.70
CA LEU A 132 -9.23 15.21 -6.29
C LEU A 132 -8.06 15.91 -5.56
N ALA A 133 -6.83 15.74 -6.06
CA ALA A 133 -5.63 16.33 -5.50
C ALA A 133 -5.19 17.62 -6.21
N ARG A 134 -5.87 18.03 -7.29
CA ARG A 134 -5.44 19.15 -8.14
C ARG A 134 -5.28 20.44 -7.36
N GLY A 135 -4.08 21.00 -7.35
CA GLY A 135 -3.73 22.25 -6.65
C GLY A 135 -3.80 22.14 -5.11
N ARG A 136 -3.99 20.94 -4.55
CA ARG A 136 -4.11 20.73 -3.10
C ARG A 136 -2.78 20.33 -2.50
N ARG A 137 -2.63 20.60 -1.20
CA ARG A 137 -1.55 20.07 -0.38
C ARG A 137 -2.05 18.77 0.24
N VAL A 138 -1.45 17.65 -0.15
CA VAL A 138 -1.94 16.32 0.18
C VAL A 138 -1.05 15.70 1.26
N VAL A 139 -1.68 15.16 2.31
CA VAL A 139 -1.01 14.32 3.30
C VAL A 139 -1.49 12.89 3.12
N ILE A 140 -0.57 11.98 2.83
CA ILE A 140 -0.81 10.54 2.72
C ILE A 140 -0.41 9.90 4.05
N ILE A 141 -1.33 9.15 4.64
CA ILE A 141 -1.12 8.49 5.94
C ILE A 141 -0.78 7.02 5.70
N GLY A 142 0.39 6.60 6.19
CA GLY A 142 0.93 5.26 6.03
C GLY A 142 2.11 5.21 5.06
N SER A 143 2.82 4.08 5.10
CA SER A 143 3.97 3.76 4.24
C SER A 143 3.76 2.43 3.50
N GLY A 144 2.52 1.93 3.46
CA GLY A 144 2.13 0.72 2.73
C GLY A 144 2.24 0.91 1.20
N LYS A 145 2.13 -0.18 0.43
CA LYS A 145 2.17 -0.10 -1.04
C LYS A 145 1.19 0.93 -1.60
N THR A 146 -0.06 0.89 -1.13
CA THR A 146 -1.09 1.84 -1.56
C THR A 146 -0.68 3.30 -1.30
N ALA A 147 -0.01 3.59 -0.18
CA ALA A 147 0.48 4.93 0.11
C ALA A 147 1.59 5.35 -0.88
N MET A 148 2.50 4.43 -1.21
CA MET A 148 3.55 4.66 -2.20
C MET A 148 3.00 4.85 -3.62
N ASP A 149 1.94 4.13 -3.99
CA ASP A 149 1.28 4.29 -5.29
C ASP A 149 0.56 5.62 -5.40
N CYS A 150 -0.18 6.01 -4.36
CA CYS A 150 -0.79 7.33 -4.29
C CYS A 150 0.29 8.43 -4.37
N ALA A 151 1.38 8.29 -3.62
CA ALA A 151 2.46 9.26 -3.62
C ALA A 151 3.11 9.38 -5.01
N SER A 152 3.52 8.24 -5.60
CA SER A 152 4.12 8.23 -6.93
C SER A 152 3.17 8.80 -7.99
N GLY A 153 1.91 8.37 -8.00
CA GLY A 153 0.91 8.86 -8.96
C GLY A 153 0.69 10.38 -8.87
N LEU A 154 0.65 10.94 -7.67
CA LEU A 154 0.52 12.39 -7.48
C LEU A 154 1.76 13.16 -7.94
N LEU A 155 2.95 12.61 -7.74
CA LEU A 155 4.22 13.25 -8.11
C LEU A 155 4.47 13.18 -9.63
N VAL A 156 4.22 12.01 -10.25
CA VAL A 156 4.35 11.82 -11.70
C VAL A 156 3.32 12.68 -12.44
N SER A 157 2.07 12.73 -11.98
CA SER A 157 1.03 13.56 -12.60
C SER A 157 1.20 15.06 -12.34
N ARG A 158 2.03 15.44 -11.35
CA ARG A 158 2.25 16.83 -10.90
C ARG A 158 0.95 17.60 -10.61
N CYS A 159 -0.11 16.89 -10.22
CA CYS A 159 -1.42 17.51 -10.01
C CYS A 159 -1.54 18.20 -8.65
N ALA A 160 -0.87 17.67 -7.62
CA ALA A 160 -0.85 18.24 -6.28
C ALA A 160 0.13 19.41 -6.16
N ALA A 161 -0.19 20.39 -5.30
CA ALA A 161 0.71 21.49 -4.98
C ALA A 161 1.90 21.02 -4.12
N SER A 162 1.67 20.04 -3.23
CA SER A 162 2.70 19.37 -2.44
C SER A 162 2.20 18.02 -1.94
N VAL A 163 3.09 17.05 -1.75
CA VAL A 163 2.75 15.72 -1.23
C VAL A 163 3.56 15.48 0.05
N THR A 164 2.89 15.11 1.14
CA THR A 164 3.54 14.73 2.40
C THR A 164 3.19 13.29 2.75
N LEU A 165 4.20 12.43 2.91
CA LEU A 165 4.06 11.05 3.34
C LEU A 165 4.30 10.97 4.86
N LEU A 166 3.26 10.69 5.64
CA LEU A 166 3.31 10.52 7.09
C LEU A 166 3.32 9.05 7.45
N TYR A 167 4.37 8.57 8.11
CA TYR A 167 4.54 7.15 8.40
C TYR A 167 5.09 6.88 9.81
N ARG A 168 4.72 5.74 10.40
CA ARG A 168 5.25 5.30 11.70
C ARG A 168 6.51 4.44 11.55
N SER A 169 6.47 3.51 10.61
CA SER A 169 7.55 2.58 10.29
C SER A 169 7.83 2.61 8.79
N ALA A 170 9.10 2.71 8.41
CA ALA A 170 9.50 2.57 7.02
C ALA A 170 9.57 1.08 6.65
N HIS A 171 9.25 0.77 5.39
CA HIS A 171 9.39 -0.55 4.79
C HIS A 171 10.44 -0.49 3.68
N TRP A 172 11.06 -1.62 3.37
CA TRP A 172 12.02 -1.74 2.30
C TRP A 172 11.33 -1.46 0.95
N PRO A 173 11.76 -0.41 0.23
CA PRO A 173 11.32 -0.17 -1.13
C PRO A 173 12.13 -1.09 -2.04
N VAL A 174 11.60 -2.25 -2.38
CA VAL A 174 12.31 -3.22 -3.21
C VAL A 174 12.09 -2.84 -4.68
N PRO A 175 13.13 -2.56 -5.49
CA PRO A 175 12.94 -2.23 -6.90
C PRO A 175 12.53 -3.49 -7.69
N ARG A 176 11.92 -3.34 -8.87
CA ARG A 176 11.57 -4.48 -9.74
C ARG A 176 12.77 -5.35 -10.13
N SER A 177 13.96 -4.74 -10.25
CA SER A 177 15.22 -5.43 -10.55
C SER A 177 16.35 -4.96 -9.64
N VAL A 178 17.25 -5.87 -9.28
CA VAL A 178 18.50 -5.59 -8.56
C VAL A 178 19.63 -6.26 -9.34
N LEU A 179 20.69 -5.51 -9.66
CA LEU A 179 21.84 -6.00 -10.44
C LEU A 179 21.45 -6.63 -11.80
N GLY A 180 20.44 -6.07 -12.47
CA GLY A 180 19.92 -6.59 -13.75
C GLY A 180 19.03 -7.84 -13.62
N ILE A 181 18.88 -8.39 -12.41
CA ILE A 181 18.05 -9.56 -12.15
C ILE A 181 16.68 -9.08 -11.64
N PRO A 182 15.56 -9.51 -12.25
CA PRO A 182 14.23 -9.26 -11.70
C PRO A 182 14.13 -9.80 -10.28
N VAL A 183 13.80 -8.94 -9.33
CA VAL A 183 13.70 -9.29 -7.90
C VAL A 183 12.76 -10.45 -7.68
N ARG A 184 11.69 -10.56 -8.48
CA ARG A 184 10.80 -11.71 -8.43
C ARG A 184 11.53 -13.03 -8.70
N ARG A 185 12.36 -13.11 -9.74
CA ARG A 185 13.12 -14.33 -10.05
C ARG A 185 14.11 -14.67 -8.94
N LEU A 186 14.71 -13.65 -8.34
CA LEU A 186 15.62 -13.81 -7.21
C LEU A 186 14.86 -14.34 -5.97
N LEU A 187 13.89 -13.56 -5.48
CA LEU A 187 13.21 -13.77 -4.20
C LEU A 187 12.23 -14.95 -4.19
N PHE A 188 11.60 -15.29 -5.33
CA PHE A 188 10.61 -16.37 -5.42
C PHE A 188 11.23 -17.70 -5.88
N SER A 189 12.53 -17.88 -5.66
CA SER A 189 13.21 -19.16 -5.90
C SER A 189 13.21 -20.04 -4.64
N ARG A 190 13.21 -21.37 -4.81
CA ARG A 190 13.36 -22.30 -3.67
C ARG A 190 14.67 -22.07 -2.90
N ALA A 191 15.72 -21.66 -3.61
CA ALA A 191 17.00 -21.31 -3.01
C ALA A 191 16.88 -20.10 -2.07
N VAL A 192 16.20 -19.02 -2.47
CA VAL A 192 16.01 -17.86 -1.57
C VAL A 192 14.98 -18.14 -0.48
N ALA A 193 13.98 -18.98 -0.75
CA ALA A 193 13.07 -19.46 0.28
C ALA A 193 13.82 -20.20 1.41
N SER A 194 14.84 -21.00 1.08
CA SER A 194 15.69 -21.64 2.11
C SER A 194 16.63 -20.65 2.81
N MET A 195 16.85 -19.45 2.27
CA MET A 195 17.60 -18.36 2.90
C MET A 195 16.78 -17.57 3.93
N LEU A 196 15.45 -17.73 3.96
CA LEU A 196 14.58 -17.10 4.94
C LEU A 196 14.72 -17.76 6.34
N PRO A 197 14.22 -17.08 7.40
CA PRO A 197 14.08 -17.70 8.71
C PRO A 197 13.26 -19.00 8.63
N PRO A 198 13.57 -20.00 9.48
CA PRO A 198 12.82 -21.24 9.48
C PRO A 198 11.34 -20.97 9.83
N TYR A 199 10.44 -21.67 9.15
CA TYR A 199 9.01 -21.58 9.43
C TYR A 199 8.69 -22.12 10.84
N TYR A 200 7.55 -21.74 11.43
CA TYR A 200 7.22 -22.14 12.80
C TYR A 200 7.07 -23.66 12.97
N THR A 201 6.82 -24.40 11.87
CA THR A 201 6.74 -25.87 11.85
C THR A 201 8.08 -26.57 11.52
N ALA A 202 9.19 -25.83 11.42
CA ALA A 202 10.47 -26.41 11.04
C ALA A 202 10.95 -27.47 12.06
N SER A 203 11.51 -28.58 11.56
CA SER A 203 12.01 -29.66 12.40
C SER A 203 13.23 -29.22 13.25
N CYS A 204 13.62 -30.03 14.23
CA CYS A 204 14.86 -29.78 14.98
C CYS A 204 16.09 -29.77 14.06
N VAL A 205 16.14 -30.68 13.08
CA VAL A 205 17.22 -30.76 12.09
C VAL A 205 17.25 -29.51 11.22
N ASP A 206 16.10 -29.07 10.70
CA ASP A 206 16.03 -27.86 9.87
C ASP A 206 16.49 -26.62 10.64
N ARG A 207 16.09 -26.50 11.90
CA ARG A 207 16.54 -25.39 12.76
C ARG A 207 18.06 -25.44 12.99
N ALA A 208 18.64 -26.62 13.19
CA ALA A 208 20.08 -26.79 13.31
C ALA A 208 20.81 -26.38 12.02
N VAL A 209 20.32 -26.84 10.86
CA VAL A 209 20.86 -26.42 9.55
C VAL A 209 20.80 -24.90 9.40
N HIS A 210 19.65 -24.27 9.68
CA HIS A 210 19.48 -22.82 9.63
C HIS A 210 20.44 -22.07 10.57
N ALA A 211 20.76 -22.64 11.73
CA ALA A 211 21.75 -22.07 12.65
C ALA A 211 23.17 -22.14 12.09
N ILE A 212 23.55 -23.28 11.48
CA ILE A 212 24.87 -23.49 10.85
C ILE A 212 25.07 -22.54 9.67
N VAL A 213 24.08 -22.38 8.79
CA VAL A 213 24.20 -21.52 7.60
C VAL A 213 23.84 -20.04 7.86
N ARG A 214 23.55 -19.67 9.12
CA ARG A 214 23.23 -18.30 9.53
C ARG A 214 24.23 -17.24 9.06
N PRO A 215 25.57 -17.41 9.15
CA PRO A 215 26.51 -16.39 8.68
C PRO A 215 26.40 -16.16 7.16
N LEU A 216 26.26 -17.25 6.38
CA LEU A 216 26.08 -17.16 4.93
C LEU A 216 24.78 -16.43 4.57
N LYS A 217 23.67 -16.76 5.25
CA LYS A 217 22.39 -16.06 5.09
C LYS A 217 22.50 -14.57 5.39
N ARG A 218 23.16 -14.21 6.50
CA ARG A 218 23.38 -12.81 6.87
C ARG A 218 24.19 -12.07 5.82
N LEU A 219 25.24 -12.69 5.27
CA LEU A 219 26.06 -12.10 4.21
C LEU A 219 25.23 -11.84 2.95
N PHE A 220 24.46 -12.83 2.49
CA PHE A 220 23.58 -12.72 1.34
C PHE A 220 22.58 -11.56 1.51
N TRP A 221 21.85 -11.53 2.63
CA TRP A 221 20.83 -10.51 2.86
C TRP A 221 21.41 -9.11 3.01
N ARG A 222 22.54 -8.95 3.72
CA ARG A 222 23.24 -7.65 3.80
C ARG A 222 23.76 -7.18 2.45
N GLY A 223 24.25 -8.09 1.61
CA GLY A 223 24.65 -7.78 0.24
C GLY A 223 23.48 -7.27 -0.59
N LEU A 224 22.32 -7.94 -0.49
CA LEU A 224 21.10 -7.52 -1.19
C LEU A 224 20.57 -6.17 -0.67
N GLU A 225 20.53 -5.98 0.65
CA GLU A 225 20.18 -4.70 1.29
C GLU A 225 21.10 -3.57 0.81
N CYS A 226 22.41 -3.82 0.74
CA CYS A 226 23.38 -2.85 0.21
C CYS A 226 23.12 -2.51 -1.27
N ALA A 227 22.83 -3.52 -2.09
CA ALA A 227 22.51 -3.30 -3.50
C ALA A 227 21.22 -2.48 -3.70
N ILE A 228 20.19 -2.75 -2.90
CA ILE A 228 18.94 -1.98 -2.89
C ILE A 228 19.20 -0.55 -2.41
N ASN A 229 19.93 -0.40 -1.29
CA ASN A 229 20.33 0.91 -0.75
C ASN A 229 21.07 1.75 -1.78
N LYS A 230 21.98 1.13 -2.54
CA LYS A 230 22.75 1.81 -3.59
C LYS A 230 21.86 2.20 -4.78
N LYS A 231 20.98 1.30 -5.23
CA LYS A 231 20.09 1.58 -6.38
C LYS A 231 19.08 2.69 -6.07
N LEU A 232 18.54 2.72 -4.85
CA LEU A 232 17.52 3.67 -4.44
C LEU A 232 18.05 4.84 -3.60
N HIS A 233 19.38 4.92 -3.42
CA HIS A 233 20.08 5.96 -2.67
C HIS A 233 19.49 6.21 -1.27
N MET A 234 19.04 5.16 -0.56
CA MET A 234 18.29 5.29 0.70
C MET A 234 19.07 6.03 1.79
N GLY A 235 20.41 5.97 1.79
CA GLY A 235 21.27 6.67 2.75
C GLY A 235 21.22 8.20 2.65
N ASN A 236 20.78 8.74 1.51
CA ASN A 236 20.61 10.18 1.25
C ASN A 236 19.12 10.53 0.98
N GLY A 237 18.22 9.56 1.14
CA GLY A 237 16.82 9.66 0.76
C GLY A 237 15.94 10.32 1.83
N LYS A 238 14.72 10.69 1.44
CA LYS A 238 13.73 11.32 2.34
C LYS A 238 13.14 10.36 3.39
N LEU A 239 13.16 9.05 3.13
CA LEU A 239 12.67 8.02 4.05
C LEU A 239 13.79 7.50 4.93
N GLU A 240 13.51 7.33 6.22
CA GLU A 240 14.42 6.65 7.15
C GLU A 240 14.60 5.16 6.77
N ALA A 241 15.75 4.60 7.14
CA ALA A 241 16.00 3.18 6.97
C ALA A 241 14.95 2.34 7.75
N PRO A 242 14.46 1.22 7.16
CA PRO A 242 13.55 0.31 7.84
C PRO A 242 14.15 -0.22 9.16
N PRO A 243 13.32 -0.41 10.21
CA PRO A 243 13.79 -0.83 11.53
C PRO A 243 14.25 -2.30 11.57
N VAL A 244 13.85 -3.09 10.58
CA VAL A 244 14.20 -4.51 10.43
C VAL A 244 14.90 -4.74 9.11
N GLY A 245 15.79 -5.74 9.06
CA GLY A 245 16.40 -6.18 7.80
C GLY A 245 15.35 -6.70 6.82
N LEU A 246 15.72 -6.75 5.54
CA LEU A 246 14.84 -7.15 4.44
C LEU A 246 14.12 -8.49 4.70
N PRO A 247 14.77 -9.55 5.22
CA PRO A 247 14.10 -10.84 5.48
C PRO A 247 12.95 -10.73 6.49
N GLY A 248 13.08 -9.84 7.47
CA GLY A 248 12.03 -9.59 8.44
C GLY A 248 10.89 -8.83 7.79
N ASP A 249 11.22 -7.77 7.04
CA ASP A 249 10.23 -6.88 6.45
C ASP A 249 9.36 -7.54 5.36
N LEU A 250 9.90 -8.55 4.65
CA LEU A 250 9.16 -9.34 3.66
C LEU A 250 7.84 -9.94 4.19
N PHE A 251 7.73 -10.17 5.50
CA PHE A 251 6.53 -10.72 6.14
C PHE A 251 5.55 -9.66 6.66
N TYR A 252 5.98 -8.41 6.83
CA TYR A 252 5.18 -7.37 7.49
C TYR A 252 4.71 -6.26 6.54
N GLY A 253 5.48 -5.97 5.49
CA GLY A 253 5.13 -4.85 4.63
C GLY A 253 6.13 -4.51 3.54
N GLY A 254 7.08 -5.40 3.21
CA GLY A 254 7.99 -5.21 2.09
C GLY A 254 7.24 -4.98 0.78
N GLN A 255 7.73 -4.06 -0.04
CA GLN A 255 6.97 -3.53 -1.19
C GLN A 255 7.83 -3.57 -2.42
N ILE A 256 7.28 -4.11 -3.51
CA ILE A 256 7.94 -3.97 -4.80
C ILE A 256 7.47 -2.64 -5.40
N LEU A 257 8.38 -1.68 -5.47
CA LEU A 257 8.15 -0.43 -6.15
C LEU A 257 8.53 -0.58 -7.62
N ASP A 258 7.76 0.09 -8.46
CA ASP A 258 8.11 0.27 -9.86
C ASP A 258 9.27 1.27 -10.01
N ASP A 259 9.69 1.50 -11.25
CA ASP A 259 10.84 2.37 -11.53
C ASP A 259 10.55 3.84 -11.16
N SER A 260 9.28 4.23 -11.11
CA SER A 260 8.86 5.56 -10.61
C SER A 260 9.13 5.74 -9.11
N GLY A 261 9.22 4.65 -8.35
CA GLY A 261 9.57 4.67 -6.95
C GLY A 261 10.94 5.28 -6.67
N ALA A 262 11.92 5.10 -7.58
CA ALA A 262 13.23 5.75 -7.46
C ALA A 262 13.13 7.27 -7.71
N GLU A 263 12.39 7.68 -8.76
CA GLU A 263 12.18 9.09 -9.09
C GLU A 263 11.44 9.83 -7.96
N MET A 264 10.45 9.18 -7.36
CA MET A 264 9.72 9.69 -6.21
C MET A 264 10.63 10.07 -5.05
N MET A 265 11.66 9.27 -4.75
CA MET A 265 12.60 9.53 -3.66
C MET A 265 13.40 10.81 -3.83
N HIS A 266 13.55 11.28 -5.07
CA HIS A 266 14.31 12.48 -5.42
C HIS A 266 13.41 13.69 -5.72
N CYS A 267 12.08 13.50 -5.79
CA CYS A 267 11.18 14.59 -6.12
C CYS A 267 11.11 15.63 -4.99
N GLU A 268 11.43 16.90 -5.29
CA GLU A 268 11.39 17.99 -4.31
C GLU A 268 10.01 18.21 -3.69
N GLN A 269 8.94 17.92 -4.44
CA GLN A 269 7.53 18.08 -4.00
C GLN A 269 7.10 17.08 -2.92
N LEU A 270 7.87 15.99 -2.71
CA LEU A 270 7.60 15.00 -1.67
C LEU A 270 8.27 15.39 -0.36
N THR A 271 7.53 15.41 0.75
CA THR A 271 8.10 15.48 2.10
C THR A 271 7.74 14.21 2.84
N ALA A 272 8.72 13.50 3.41
CA ALA A 272 8.45 12.32 4.23
C ALA A 272 8.67 12.65 5.70
N ILE A 273 7.70 12.30 6.56
CA ILE A 273 7.71 12.62 7.99
C ILE A 273 7.45 11.35 8.78
N LYS A 274 8.40 10.98 9.65
CA LYS A 274 8.22 9.89 10.59
C LYS A 274 7.47 10.37 11.85
N GLY A 275 6.25 9.92 11.99
CA GLY A 275 5.40 10.26 13.13
C GLY A 275 3.98 9.75 12.95
N GLU A 276 3.08 10.36 13.71
CA GLU A 276 1.66 10.05 13.67
C GLU A 276 0.82 11.32 13.83
N ILE A 277 -0.48 11.20 13.55
CA ILE A 277 -1.42 12.28 13.79
C ILE A 277 -1.73 12.33 15.27
N ASN A 278 -1.46 13.48 15.90
CA ASN A 278 -1.91 13.75 17.26
C ASN A 278 -3.38 14.19 17.25
N LYS A 279 -3.69 15.23 16.46
CA LYS A 279 -5.06 15.72 16.28
C LYS A 279 -5.24 16.49 14.98
N PHE A 280 -6.47 16.53 14.51
CA PHE A 280 -6.91 17.43 13.46
C PHE A 280 -7.29 18.80 14.04
N VAL A 281 -7.11 19.82 13.22
CA VAL A 281 -7.60 21.18 13.46
C VAL A 281 -8.27 21.68 12.19
N ARG A 282 -9.04 22.78 12.27
CA ARG A 282 -9.87 23.23 11.14
C ARG A 282 -9.16 23.31 9.79
N ASN A 283 -7.93 23.79 9.77
CA ASN A 283 -7.16 24.02 8.54
C ASN A 283 -5.90 23.16 8.43
N GLY A 284 -5.79 22.06 9.18
CA GLY A 284 -4.56 21.27 9.17
C GLY A 284 -4.54 20.10 10.14
N VAL A 285 -3.36 19.53 10.32
CA VAL A 285 -3.11 18.37 11.18
C VAL A 285 -1.90 18.66 12.04
N ILE A 286 -2.01 18.38 13.34
CA ILE A 286 -0.88 18.45 14.27
C ILE A 286 -0.28 17.06 14.39
N LEU A 287 1.02 16.97 14.12
CA LEU A 287 1.77 15.72 14.12
C LEU A 287 2.45 15.51 15.48
N LEU A 288 2.51 14.26 15.91
CA LEU A 288 3.46 13.81 16.91
C LEU A 288 4.68 13.23 16.18
N VAL A 289 5.77 13.98 16.17
CA VAL A 289 7.01 13.62 15.47
C VAL A 289 8.02 13.08 16.47
N SER A 290 8.74 12.03 16.08
CA SER A 290 9.73 11.34 16.92
C SER A 290 10.99 12.16 17.21
N LYS A 291 11.11 13.36 16.64
CA LYS A 291 12.04 14.42 17.07
C LYS A 291 11.25 15.72 17.16
N LEU A 292 11.17 16.31 18.37
CA LEU A 292 10.57 17.60 18.76
C LEU A 292 9.53 18.24 17.80
N PHE A 293 8.29 18.39 18.31
CA PHE A 293 7.20 19.24 17.79
C PHE A 293 7.48 20.02 16.49
N ALA A 294 7.16 19.42 15.33
CA ALA A 294 7.09 20.13 14.06
C ALA A 294 5.64 20.57 13.78
N PHE A 295 5.40 21.89 13.74
CA PHE A 295 4.13 22.49 13.32
C PHE A 295 4.15 22.72 11.80
N LEU A 296 3.19 22.14 11.07
CA LEU A 296 2.98 22.40 9.64
C LEU A 296 1.86 23.45 9.46
N PRO A 297 2.17 24.71 9.13
CA PRO A 297 1.16 25.72 8.89
C PRO A 297 0.46 25.52 7.53
N ALA A 298 -0.82 25.89 7.49
CA ALA A 298 -1.53 26.14 6.25
C ALA A 298 -1.20 27.54 5.71
N GLY A 299 -0.34 27.62 4.70
CA GLY A 299 0.03 28.90 4.07
C GLY A 299 -1.17 29.61 3.46
N LYS A 300 -1.40 30.87 3.85
CA LYS A 300 -2.27 31.81 3.14
C LYS A 300 -1.49 32.44 1.99
N ALA A 301 -2.13 32.49 0.82
CA ALA A 301 -1.65 33.29 -0.30
C ALA A 301 -1.74 34.79 0.03
N GLY A 302 -0.63 35.51 -0.23
CA GLY A 302 -0.57 36.91 -0.61
C GLY A 302 -1.21 37.97 0.31
N GLN A 303 -0.36 38.80 0.93
CA GLN A 303 -0.49 40.25 0.79
C GLN A 303 0.86 40.94 1.06
N ARG A 304 1.31 41.71 0.08
CA ARG A 304 2.40 42.69 0.18
C ARG A 304 1.95 43.87 1.06
N GLY A 305 2.88 44.41 1.85
CA GLY A 305 2.75 45.68 2.58
C GLY A 305 3.94 45.89 3.51
N ILE A 306 5.07 46.39 3.00
CA ILE A 306 5.56 47.78 3.16
C ILE A 306 5.89 48.18 4.62
N ASN A 307 7.21 48.28 4.87
CA ASN A 307 7.94 49.20 5.75
C ASN A 307 7.22 49.97 6.88
N LYS A 308 7.78 49.91 8.10
CA LYS A 308 8.46 51.10 8.71
C LYS A 308 9.35 50.76 9.92
N ARG A 309 10.42 51.56 9.97
CA ARG A 309 11.58 51.66 10.88
C ARG A 309 11.27 51.98 12.35
N HIS A 310 12.21 51.55 13.21
CA HIS A 310 12.84 52.24 14.36
C HIS A 310 12.10 52.35 15.70
N GLY A 311 12.82 52.01 16.78
CA GLY A 311 12.50 52.39 18.16
C GLY A 311 13.15 51.51 19.22
N ARG A 312 14.43 51.75 19.56
CA ARG A 312 15.07 51.30 20.80
C ARG A 312 14.51 52.11 21.97
N SER A 313 14.15 51.47 23.10
CA SER A 313 14.55 51.92 24.44
C SER A 313 14.07 50.96 25.55
N GLN A 314 15.05 50.34 26.22
CA GLN A 314 15.21 50.23 27.68
C GLN A 314 14.06 49.66 28.55
N GLN A 315 14.34 48.47 29.10
CA GLN A 315 14.01 48.10 30.49
C GLN A 315 14.94 48.87 31.47
N PRO A 316 14.54 49.06 32.74
CA PRO A 316 14.97 48.09 33.77
C PRO A 316 14.00 47.87 34.96
N LEU A 317 14.31 46.79 35.71
CA LEU A 317 14.07 46.52 37.16
C LEU A 317 12.59 46.44 37.63
N LYS A 318 12.01 45.30 38.00
CA LYS A 318 12.31 44.34 39.11
C LYS A 318 12.44 45.00 40.49
N ASP A 319 11.37 44.87 41.27
CA ASP A 319 11.42 44.73 42.72
C ASP A 319 11.59 43.25 43.09
N ALA A 320 12.38 43.02 44.15
CA ALA A 320 12.90 41.78 44.75
C ALA A 320 14.18 41.19 44.11
#